data_AF-A0A368W8F3-F1
#
_entry.id   AF-A0A368W8F3-F1
#
_cell.length_a   1.000
_cell.length_b   1.000
_cell.length_c   1.000
_cell.angle_alpha   90.00
_cell.angle_beta   90.00
_cell.angle_gamma   90.00
#
_symmetry.space_group_name_H-M   'P 1'
#
loop_
_entity.id
_entity.type
_entity.pdbx_description
1 polymer ?
#
loop_
_entity_poly.entity_id
_entity_poly.type
_entity_poly.pdbx_seq_one_letter_code
_entity_poly.pdbx_strand_id
1 'polypeptide(L)'
;MYMETDKEQLLRKFGEWISFVTDLGKYNEQIWDQRIAADKWTVREVVIHILRWDDYFYEEAIAKVRAGLPLTVKHLDYDVFNLSARTNGKTAAIADLVHQAVQSRQRIIAVLSGLTEEQYTATYRDADGQPFEAKQYMKDFIWHDQHHIDQIKQRIHFRIEEMSLNGWPALQTVVYDGWLLRFANGYTKRSNSISPLYGHTLEIDSKIRTCETSYAQRGMRPVFKITPFIQPASLDDKLASLGYELIDHTLVKTIHLEEVREPSHTEIWLGNAPSESWVNALAMFSGLSEEQRTVTRMMMEQSPLPKCFAVLHDNGLPVACGLAVMEDGWIGLYDIITDPGNRKRGFGEQLILHLLQWGRREGATHGYLLVVKNNAPANRLYDKIGYLQQYEYWYRVQADEN
;
A
#
# COMPACT_ATOMS: atom_id res chain seq x y z
N MET A 1 4.50 -35.45 10.55
CA MET A 1 4.76 -34.02 10.27
C MET A 1 6.11 -33.71 10.91
N TYR A 2 7.17 -33.54 10.13
CA TYR A 2 8.46 -33.11 10.69
C TYR A 2 8.31 -31.66 11.16
N MET A 3 8.70 -31.36 12.41
CA MET A 3 8.75 -29.98 12.90
C MET A 3 9.98 -29.30 12.33
N GLU A 4 9.78 -28.14 11.70
CA GLU A 4 10.84 -27.28 11.16
C GLU A 4 11.81 -26.89 12.27
N THR A 5 13.11 -27.08 12.05
CA THR A 5 14.17 -26.70 13.00
C THR A 5 14.26 -25.18 13.17
N ASP A 6 14.85 -24.71 14.27
CA ASP A 6 15.07 -23.26 14.50
C ASP A 6 15.88 -22.61 13.35
N LYS A 7 16.87 -23.33 12.82
CA LYS A 7 17.67 -22.90 11.67
C LYS A 7 16.83 -22.74 10.40
N GLU A 8 16.01 -23.73 10.08
CA GLU A 8 15.12 -23.68 8.90
C GLU A 8 14.10 -22.53 9.01
N GLN A 9 13.52 -22.31 10.19
CA GLN A 9 12.60 -21.19 10.44
C GLN A 9 13.28 -19.83 10.23
N LEU A 10 14.51 -19.66 10.74
CA LEU A 10 15.28 -18.43 10.55
C LEU A 10 15.67 -18.24 9.09
N LEU A 11 16.07 -19.30 8.37
CA LEU A 11 16.40 -19.22 6.94
C LEU A 11 15.21 -18.78 6.10
N ARG A 12 14.02 -19.32 6.41
CA ARG A 12 12.78 -18.93 5.74
C ARG A 12 12.45 -17.46 5.98
N LYS A 13 12.53 -16.98 7.22
CA LYS A 13 12.32 -15.56 7.56
C LYS A 13 13.35 -14.66 6.87
N PHE A 14 14.62 -15.04 6.88
CA PHE A 14 15.68 -14.30 6.21
C PHE A 14 15.50 -14.27 4.68
N GLY A 15 14.84 -15.28 4.12
CA GLY A 15 14.43 -15.33 2.72
C GLY A 15 13.25 -14.43 2.35
N GLU A 16 12.49 -13.89 3.31
CA GLU A 16 11.34 -13.01 3.04
C GLU A 16 11.77 -11.73 2.30
N TRP A 17 13.02 -11.28 2.49
CA TRP A 17 13.63 -10.20 1.72
C TRP A 17 13.62 -10.48 0.21
N ILE A 18 13.87 -11.72 -0.23
CA ILE A 18 13.90 -12.10 -1.65
C ILE A 18 12.52 -11.88 -2.28
N SER A 19 11.48 -12.40 -1.64
CA SER A 19 10.11 -12.25 -2.11
C SER A 19 9.71 -10.77 -2.14
N PHE A 20 10.03 -10.04 -1.08
CA PHE A 20 9.72 -8.62 -0.97
C PHE A 20 10.38 -7.78 -2.06
N VAL A 21 11.70 -7.90 -2.26
CA VAL A 21 12.42 -7.09 -3.25
C VAL A 21 12.00 -7.46 -4.68
N THR A 22 11.63 -8.72 -4.92
CA THR A 22 11.08 -9.16 -6.22
C THR A 22 9.75 -8.47 -6.51
N ASP A 23 8.83 -8.45 -5.54
CA ASP A 23 7.55 -7.74 -5.70
C ASP A 23 7.72 -6.22 -5.79
N LEU A 24 8.66 -5.65 -5.01
CA LEU A 24 9.01 -4.24 -5.10
C LEU A 24 9.55 -3.86 -6.49
N GLY A 25 10.23 -4.80 -7.17
CA GLY A 25 10.72 -4.64 -8.54
C GLY A 25 9.64 -4.38 -9.59
N LYS A 26 8.37 -4.64 -9.27
CA LYS A 26 7.22 -4.39 -10.15
C LYS A 26 6.79 -2.92 -10.16
N TYR A 27 7.13 -2.17 -9.10
CA TYR A 27 6.78 -0.75 -8.99
C TYR A 27 7.68 0.10 -9.88
N ASN A 28 7.19 1.27 -10.29
CA ASN A 28 7.91 2.18 -11.18
C ASN A 28 8.99 3.00 -10.44
N GLU A 29 9.77 3.75 -11.24
CA GLU A 29 10.85 4.63 -10.77
C GLU A 29 10.39 5.66 -9.73
N GLN A 30 9.16 6.16 -9.86
CA GLN A 30 8.62 7.14 -8.92
C GLN A 30 8.56 6.61 -7.49
N ILE A 31 8.22 5.32 -7.29
CA ILE A 31 8.23 4.71 -5.97
C ILE A 31 9.66 4.46 -5.48
N TRP A 32 10.53 3.97 -6.37
CA TRP A 32 11.93 3.66 -6.02
C TRP A 32 12.73 4.91 -5.63
N ASP A 33 12.50 6.04 -6.30
CA ASP A 33 13.22 7.28 -6.07
C ASP A 33 12.57 8.17 -4.99
N GLN A 34 11.43 7.76 -4.45
CA GLN A 34 10.78 8.48 -3.37
C GLN A 34 11.51 8.26 -2.04
N ARG A 35 11.73 9.35 -1.30
CA ARG A 35 12.27 9.31 0.05
C ARG A 35 11.26 8.73 1.04
N ILE A 36 11.71 7.88 1.94
CA ILE A 36 10.91 7.36 3.06
C ILE A 36 10.36 8.51 3.93
N ALA A 37 11.20 9.53 4.18
CA ALA A 37 10.85 10.79 4.83
C ALA A 37 11.84 11.89 4.38
N ALA A 38 11.58 13.16 4.72
CA ALA A 38 12.34 14.32 4.20
C ALA A 38 13.87 14.19 4.35
N ASP A 39 14.32 13.64 5.47
CA ASP A 39 15.72 13.43 5.86
C ASP A 39 16.22 11.99 5.69
N LYS A 40 15.34 11.07 5.27
CA LYS A 40 15.65 9.65 5.12
C LYS A 40 16.01 9.28 3.68
N TRP A 41 16.51 8.06 3.54
CA TRP A 41 16.86 7.45 2.27
C TRP A 41 15.66 7.28 1.33
N THR A 42 15.94 7.19 0.04
CA THR A 42 14.97 6.68 -0.95
C THR A 42 14.77 5.17 -0.80
N VAL A 43 13.66 4.65 -1.32
CA VAL A 43 13.41 3.20 -1.38
C VAL A 43 14.58 2.48 -2.07
N ARG A 44 15.06 3.04 -3.19
CA ARG A 44 16.24 2.58 -3.94
C ARG A 44 17.49 2.53 -3.07
N GLU A 45 17.77 3.60 -2.33
CA GLU A 45 18.93 3.66 -1.42
C GLU A 45 18.83 2.62 -0.30
N VAL A 46 17.64 2.30 0.21
CA VAL A 46 17.43 1.23 1.20
C VAL A 46 17.71 -0.15 0.61
N VAL A 47 17.25 -0.44 -0.60
CA VAL A 47 17.54 -1.72 -1.28
C VAL A 47 19.04 -1.88 -1.53
N ILE A 48 19.71 -0.82 -2.00
CA ILE A 48 21.16 -0.82 -2.19
C ILE A 48 21.89 -1.03 -0.87
N HIS A 49 21.43 -0.41 0.22
CA HIS A 49 22.00 -0.58 1.54
C HIS A 49 21.98 -2.05 1.99
N ILE A 50 20.83 -2.73 1.88
CA ILE A 50 20.72 -4.14 2.25
C ILE A 50 21.59 -5.03 1.34
N LEU A 51 21.56 -4.79 0.02
CA LEU A 51 22.43 -5.51 -0.94
C LEU A 51 23.91 -5.42 -0.56
N ARG A 52 24.40 -4.23 -0.17
CA ARG A 52 25.82 -4.06 0.17
C ARG A 52 26.20 -4.73 1.48
N TRP A 53 25.29 -4.79 2.44
CA TRP A 53 25.50 -5.59 3.64
C TRP A 53 25.54 -7.08 3.35
N ASP A 54 24.64 -7.56 2.50
CA ASP A 54 24.65 -8.96 2.07
C ASP A 54 25.99 -9.32 1.40
N ASP A 55 26.45 -8.50 0.43
CA ASP A 55 27.73 -8.72 -0.24
C ASP A 55 28.91 -8.71 0.75
N TYR A 56 28.97 -7.71 1.64
CA TYR A 56 30.03 -7.57 2.63
C TYR A 56 30.09 -8.76 3.60
N PHE A 57 28.96 -9.15 4.20
CA PHE A 57 28.95 -10.27 5.14
C PHE A 57 29.15 -11.61 4.45
N TYR A 58 28.72 -11.75 3.19
CA TYR A 58 29.04 -12.93 2.40
C TYR A 58 30.56 -13.11 2.26
N GLU A 59 31.25 -12.07 1.80
CA GLU A 59 32.69 -12.11 1.53
C GLU A 59 33.53 -12.21 2.81
N GLU A 60 33.20 -11.42 3.82
CA GLU A 60 34.07 -11.23 4.99
C GLU A 60 33.80 -12.22 6.13
N ALA A 61 32.62 -12.86 6.16
CA ALA A 61 32.21 -13.81 7.19
C ALA A 61 31.65 -15.13 6.65
N ILE A 62 30.49 -15.10 5.99
CA ILE A 62 29.66 -16.30 5.77
C ILE A 62 30.38 -17.34 4.90
N ALA A 63 31.00 -16.93 3.80
CA ALA A 63 31.78 -17.83 2.96
C ALA A 63 33.01 -18.40 3.71
N LYS A 64 33.62 -17.62 4.60
CA LYS A 64 34.81 -18.01 5.38
C LYS A 64 34.49 -19.00 6.49
N VAL A 65 33.35 -18.83 7.16
CA VAL A 65 32.80 -19.81 8.12
C VAL A 65 32.69 -21.18 7.46
N ARG A 66 32.14 -21.25 6.24
CA ARG A 66 32.02 -22.50 5.49
C ARG A 66 33.38 -23.10 5.11
N ALA A 67 34.31 -22.25 4.69
CA ALA A 67 35.65 -22.65 4.26
C ALA A 67 36.61 -22.96 5.43
N GLY A 68 36.23 -22.67 6.68
CA GLY A 68 37.13 -22.78 7.83
C GLY A 68 38.25 -21.74 7.82
N LEU A 69 38.03 -20.59 7.18
CA LEU A 69 38.99 -19.49 7.08
C LEU A 69 38.75 -18.45 8.19
N PRO A 70 39.78 -17.71 8.64
CA PRO A 70 39.62 -16.59 9.56
C PRO A 70 38.70 -15.52 8.98
N LEU A 71 37.76 -15.02 9.78
CA LEU A 71 36.88 -13.92 9.37
C LEU A 71 37.67 -12.62 9.27
N THR A 72 37.26 -11.76 8.37
CA THR A 72 37.90 -10.46 8.14
C THR A 72 36.95 -9.28 8.31
N VAL A 73 35.75 -9.54 8.82
CA VAL A 73 34.78 -8.49 9.18
C VAL A 73 35.47 -7.49 10.09
N LYS A 74 35.38 -6.22 9.71
CA LYS A 74 35.78 -5.06 10.51
C LYS A 74 34.56 -4.24 10.88
N HIS A 75 34.67 -3.53 11.99
CA HIS A 75 33.78 -2.45 12.33
C HIS A 75 34.00 -1.31 11.31
N LEU A 76 33.01 -1.12 10.44
CA LEU A 76 33.03 -0.06 9.45
C LEU A 76 32.42 1.21 10.04
N ASP A 77 32.94 2.36 9.61
CA ASP A 77 32.16 3.59 9.72
C ASP A 77 30.93 3.44 8.80
N TYR A 78 29.78 3.25 9.45
CA TYR A 78 28.51 3.00 8.78
C TYR A 78 28.13 4.15 7.83
N ASP A 79 28.42 5.40 8.19
CA ASP A 79 28.06 6.55 7.38
C ASP A 79 28.91 6.61 6.10
N VAL A 80 30.20 6.31 6.21
CA VAL A 80 31.12 6.25 5.05
C VAL A 80 30.79 5.08 4.13
N PHE A 81 30.55 3.90 4.70
CA PHE A 81 30.15 2.70 3.94
C PHE A 81 28.86 2.96 3.15
N ASN A 82 27.85 3.51 3.83
CA ASN A 82 26.56 3.84 3.22
C ASN A 82 26.69 4.97 2.18
N LEU A 83 27.53 5.99 2.39
CA LEU A 83 27.70 7.10 1.43
C LEU A 83 28.29 6.64 0.09
N SER A 84 29.27 5.73 0.12
CA SER A 84 29.87 5.17 -1.10
C SER A 84 28.86 4.35 -1.92
N ALA A 85 27.95 3.65 -1.24
CA ALA A 85 26.88 2.88 -1.86
C ALA A 85 25.84 3.78 -2.56
N ARG A 86 25.59 4.98 -2.02
CA ARG A 86 24.59 5.94 -2.52
C ARG A 86 25.00 6.62 -3.83
N THR A 87 26.28 6.81 -4.09
CA THR A 87 26.74 7.51 -5.30
C THR A 87 26.71 6.62 -6.54
N ASN A 88 26.98 5.33 -6.39
CA ASN A 88 27.09 4.40 -7.51
C ASN A 88 25.76 3.73 -7.93
N GLY A 89 24.75 3.66 -7.05
CA GLY A 89 23.50 2.92 -7.31
C GLY A 89 22.29 3.76 -7.71
N LYS A 90 22.37 5.09 -7.68
CA LYS A 90 21.23 5.99 -7.99
C LYS A 90 20.72 5.87 -9.42
N THR A 91 21.56 5.43 -10.36
CA THR A 91 21.23 5.34 -11.79
C THR A 91 21.06 3.91 -12.30
N ALA A 92 21.19 2.90 -11.43
CA ALA A 92 21.05 1.50 -11.82
C ALA A 92 19.61 1.18 -12.22
N ALA A 93 19.37 0.27 -13.17
CA ALA A 93 18.00 -0.14 -13.47
C ALA A 93 17.39 -0.91 -12.29
N ILE A 94 16.07 -0.74 -12.05
CA ILE A 94 15.35 -1.47 -10.99
C ILE A 94 15.56 -2.99 -11.14
N ALA A 95 15.42 -3.52 -12.36
CA ALA A 95 15.61 -4.95 -12.64
C ALA A 95 17.01 -5.45 -12.24
N ASP A 96 18.06 -4.66 -12.48
CA ASP A 96 19.43 -5.02 -12.14
C ASP A 96 19.64 -5.03 -10.62
N LEU A 97 19.06 -4.05 -9.90
CA LEU A 97 19.14 -3.98 -8.44
C LEU A 97 18.39 -5.13 -7.78
N VAL A 98 17.20 -5.46 -8.28
CA VAL A 98 16.40 -6.61 -7.79
C VAL A 98 17.17 -7.90 -8.03
N HIS A 99 17.70 -8.11 -9.24
CA HIS A 99 18.49 -9.29 -9.57
C HIS A 99 19.71 -9.44 -8.65
N GLN A 100 20.46 -8.36 -8.43
CA GLN A 100 21.62 -8.37 -7.54
C GLN A 100 21.22 -8.66 -6.08
N ALA A 101 20.19 -8.00 -5.56
CA ALA A 101 19.70 -8.21 -4.19
C ALA A 101 19.27 -9.66 -3.96
N VAL A 102 18.50 -10.23 -4.90
CA VAL A 102 18.08 -11.63 -4.86
C VAL A 102 19.29 -12.57 -4.90
N GLN A 103 20.20 -12.38 -5.86
CA GLN A 103 21.38 -13.22 -6.01
C GLN A 103 22.27 -13.17 -4.76
N SER A 104 22.46 -11.99 -4.17
CA SER A 104 23.29 -11.84 -2.98
C SER A 104 22.69 -12.58 -1.79
N ARG A 105 21.41 -12.36 -1.50
CA ARG A 105 20.72 -13.07 -0.41
C ARG A 105 20.69 -14.59 -0.62
N GLN A 106 20.46 -15.05 -1.85
CA GLN A 106 20.47 -16.49 -2.17
C GLN A 106 21.82 -17.15 -1.90
N ARG A 107 22.94 -16.48 -2.20
CA ARG A 107 24.28 -17.00 -1.90
C ARG A 107 24.49 -17.18 -0.40
N ILE A 108 24.06 -16.23 0.42
CA ILE A 108 24.15 -16.31 1.88
C ILE A 108 23.29 -17.47 2.40
N ILE A 109 22.03 -17.55 1.98
CA ILE A 109 21.10 -18.63 2.36
C ILE A 109 21.64 -20.01 1.98
N ALA A 110 22.22 -20.15 0.78
CA ALA A 110 22.80 -21.40 0.32
C ALA A 110 23.99 -21.85 1.18
N VAL A 111 24.84 -20.92 1.61
CA VAL A 111 25.96 -21.25 2.51
C VAL A 111 25.45 -21.61 3.90
N LEU A 112 24.59 -20.77 4.48
CA LEU A 112 24.03 -20.97 5.82
C LEU A 112 23.26 -22.29 5.94
N SER A 113 22.44 -22.62 4.95
CA SER A 113 21.72 -23.90 4.92
C SER A 113 22.67 -25.10 4.89
N GLY A 114 23.77 -25.00 4.14
CA GLY A 114 24.79 -26.04 4.03
C GLY A 114 25.73 -26.21 5.23
N LEU A 115 25.79 -25.26 6.16
CA LEU A 115 26.63 -25.37 7.38
C LEU A 115 26.22 -26.59 8.23
N THR A 116 27.20 -27.29 8.79
CA THR A 116 26.93 -28.28 9.84
C THR A 116 26.40 -27.59 11.10
N GLU A 117 25.73 -28.33 12.00
CA GLU A 117 25.28 -27.76 13.27
C GLU A 117 26.43 -27.17 14.07
N GLU A 118 27.59 -27.84 14.11
CA GLU A 118 28.80 -27.34 14.77
C GLU A 118 29.25 -25.99 14.18
N GLN A 119 29.34 -25.87 12.84
CA GLN A 119 29.70 -24.61 12.19
C GLN A 119 28.67 -23.51 12.43
N TYR A 120 27.38 -23.86 12.48
CA TYR A 120 26.30 -22.90 12.64
C TYR A 120 26.20 -22.34 14.07
N THR A 121 26.51 -23.15 15.08
CA THR A 121 26.44 -22.76 16.50
C THR A 121 27.77 -22.31 17.09
N ALA A 122 28.88 -22.44 16.35
CA ALA A 122 30.19 -22.02 16.82
C ALA A 122 30.30 -20.49 16.91
N THR A 123 31.08 -20.04 17.90
CA THR A 123 31.50 -18.65 18.03
C THR A 123 32.86 -18.46 17.37
N TYR A 124 32.92 -17.57 16.39
CA TYR A 124 34.13 -17.16 15.69
C TYR A 124 34.62 -15.80 16.20
N ARG A 125 35.81 -15.38 15.77
CA ARG A 125 36.32 -14.03 16.01
C ARG A 125 36.44 -13.29 14.68
N ASP A 126 35.93 -12.06 14.64
CA ASP A 126 36.14 -11.15 13.51
C ASP A 126 37.54 -10.52 13.52
N ALA A 127 37.83 -9.63 12.55
CA ALA A 127 39.14 -8.99 12.44
C ALA A 127 39.48 -8.07 13.63
N ASP A 128 38.46 -7.58 14.34
CA ASP A 128 38.60 -6.73 15.52
C ASP A 128 38.58 -7.56 16.83
N GLY A 129 38.49 -8.89 16.71
CA GLY A 129 38.48 -9.84 17.82
C GLY A 129 37.14 -10.00 18.52
N GLN A 130 36.06 -9.40 18.01
CA GLN A 130 34.71 -9.52 18.54
C GLN A 130 34.08 -10.87 18.15
N PRO A 131 33.16 -11.40 18.98
CA PRO A 131 32.50 -12.66 18.69
C PRO A 131 31.57 -12.53 17.48
N PHE A 132 31.61 -13.51 16.58
CA PHE A 132 30.70 -13.65 15.46
C PHE A 132 30.02 -15.03 15.51
N GLU A 133 28.69 -15.05 15.38
CA GLU A 133 27.90 -16.28 15.36
C GLU A 133 26.91 -16.23 14.19
N ALA A 134 26.90 -17.27 13.36
CA ALA A 134 26.02 -17.32 12.18
C ALA A 134 24.53 -17.22 12.56
N LYS A 135 24.13 -17.86 13.66
CA LYS A 135 22.77 -17.79 14.19
C LYS A 135 22.40 -16.38 14.65
N GLN A 136 23.31 -15.67 15.33
CA GLN A 136 23.03 -14.31 15.80
C GLN A 136 22.98 -13.33 14.63
N TYR A 137 23.92 -13.44 13.68
CA TYR A 137 23.89 -12.71 12.42
C TYR A 137 22.53 -12.79 11.72
N MET A 138 21.98 -14.01 11.55
CA MET A 138 20.66 -14.18 10.93
C MET A 138 19.56 -13.45 11.70
N LYS A 139 19.54 -13.53 13.04
CA LYS A 139 18.51 -12.87 13.85
C LYS A 139 18.57 -11.35 13.72
N ASP A 140 19.78 -10.80 13.76
CA ASP A 140 20.00 -9.35 13.66
C ASP A 140 19.56 -8.84 12.29
N PHE A 141 19.94 -9.55 11.22
CA PHE A 141 19.58 -9.14 9.87
C PHE A 141 18.12 -9.39 9.51
N ILE A 142 17.45 -10.42 10.05
CA ILE A 142 15.98 -10.56 9.91
C ILE A 142 15.26 -9.33 10.49
N TRP A 143 15.68 -8.86 11.67
CA TRP A 143 15.09 -7.66 12.26
C TRP A 143 15.39 -6.40 11.43
N HIS A 144 16.63 -6.26 10.97
CA HIS A 144 17.07 -5.15 10.11
C HIS A 144 16.30 -5.09 8.78
N ASP A 145 16.16 -6.23 8.09
CA ASP A 145 15.37 -6.34 6.87
C ASP A 145 13.92 -5.93 7.15
N GLN A 146 13.31 -6.48 8.19
CA GLN A 146 11.90 -6.20 8.52
C GLN A 146 11.68 -4.71 8.82
N HIS A 147 12.60 -4.07 9.55
CA HIS A 147 12.56 -2.64 9.82
C HIS A 147 12.50 -1.81 8.52
N HIS A 148 13.33 -2.15 7.54
CA HIS A 148 13.38 -1.44 6.26
C HIS A 148 12.21 -1.81 5.33
N ILE A 149 11.78 -3.07 5.34
CA ILE A 149 10.55 -3.51 4.64
C ILE A 149 9.36 -2.70 5.13
N ASP A 150 9.21 -2.52 6.44
CA ASP A 150 8.09 -1.76 7.02
C ASP A 150 8.14 -0.28 6.62
N GLN A 151 9.34 0.33 6.57
CA GLN A 151 9.52 1.69 6.08
C GLN A 151 9.07 1.84 4.62
N ILE A 152 9.48 0.92 3.74
CA ILE A 152 9.11 0.94 2.32
C ILE A 152 7.60 0.72 2.15
N LYS A 153 7.03 -0.29 2.84
CA LYS A 153 5.58 -0.55 2.81
C LYS A 153 4.78 0.66 3.25
N GLN A 154 5.17 1.30 4.37
CA GLN A 154 4.51 2.50 4.86
C GLN A 154 4.55 3.63 3.82
N ARG A 155 5.67 3.82 3.11
CA ARG A 155 5.78 4.82 2.03
C ARG A 155 4.84 4.52 0.86
N ILE A 156 4.72 3.25 0.45
CA ILE A 156 3.76 2.82 -0.58
C ILE A 156 2.32 3.05 -0.11
N HIS A 157 1.98 2.69 1.13
CA HIS A 157 0.66 2.91 1.70
C HIS A 157 0.29 4.40 1.74
N PHE A 158 1.25 5.25 2.09
CA PHE A 158 1.09 6.70 2.05
C PHE A 158 0.74 7.20 0.63
N ARG A 159 1.44 6.68 -0.39
CA ARG A 159 1.12 7.04 -1.78
C ARG A 159 -0.28 6.57 -2.19
N ILE A 160 -0.70 5.38 -1.76
CA ILE A 160 -2.07 4.89 -2.01
C ILE A 160 -3.10 5.80 -1.34
N GLU A 161 -2.82 6.31 -0.13
CA GLU A 161 -3.70 7.28 0.52
C GLU A 161 -3.82 8.56 -0.30
N GLU A 162 -2.72 9.17 -0.75
CA GLU A 162 -2.73 10.34 -1.63
C GLU A 162 -3.54 10.11 -2.91
N MET A 163 -3.30 8.99 -3.60
CA MET A 163 -4.06 8.64 -4.82
C MET A 163 -5.54 8.40 -4.49
N SER A 164 -5.86 7.78 -3.36
CA SER A 164 -7.24 7.56 -2.95
C SER A 164 -8.00 8.87 -2.69
N LEU A 165 -7.30 9.90 -2.17
CA LEU A 165 -7.85 11.24 -1.96
C LEU A 165 -8.12 11.93 -3.30
N ASN A 166 -7.22 11.79 -4.27
CA ASN A 166 -7.35 12.41 -5.60
C ASN A 166 -8.38 11.69 -6.49
N GLY A 167 -8.40 10.35 -6.45
CA GLY A 167 -9.30 9.53 -7.26
C GLY A 167 -10.75 9.57 -6.82
N TRP A 168 -11.01 9.90 -5.55
CA TRP A 168 -12.34 10.25 -5.07
C TRP A 168 -12.29 11.62 -4.38
N PRO A 169 -12.32 12.72 -5.15
CA PRO A 169 -12.09 14.07 -4.64
C PRO A 169 -13.24 14.54 -3.76
N ALA A 170 -12.99 15.62 -3.03
CA ALA A 170 -14.02 16.38 -2.33
C ALA A 170 -14.27 17.68 -3.09
N LEU A 171 -15.44 18.29 -2.92
CA LEU A 171 -15.76 19.59 -3.54
C LEU A 171 -14.85 20.70 -3.00
N GLN A 172 -14.46 20.61 -1.73
CA GLN A 172 -13.49 21.49 -1.11
C GLN A 172 -12.54 20.68 -0.21
N THR A 173 -11.26 21.01 -0.27
CA THR A 173 -10.26 20.50 0.67
C THR A 173 -9.51 21.68 1.30
N VAL A 174 -9.41 21.67 2.62
CA VAL A 174 -8.59 22.62 3.40
C VAL A 174 -7.38 21.87 3.95
N VAL A 175 -6.18 22.36 3.64
CA VAL A 175 -4.94 21.88 4.25
C VAL A 175 -4.73 22.63 5.55
N TYR A 176 -4.79 21.91 6.68
CA TYR A 176 -4.71 22.47 8.02
C TYR A 176 -3.62 21.77 8.83
N ASP A 177 -2.43 22.37 8.87
CA ASP A 177 -1.29 21.87 9.65
C ASP A 177 -1.03 20.36 9.39
N GLY A 178 -0.93 19.97 8.11
CA GLY A 178 -0.73 18.58 7.70
C GLY A 178 -1.98 17.69 7.69
N TRP A 179 -3.12 18.15 8.22
CA TRP A 179 -4.40 17.45 8.12
C TRP A 179 -5.21 17.97 6.93
N LEU A 180 -5.96 17.09 6.27
CA LEU A 180 -6.83 17.46 5.16
C LEU A 180 -8.29 17.41 5.62
N LEU A 181 -8.95 18.57 5.65
CA LEU A 181 -10.38 18.67 5.96
C LEU A 181 -11.14 18.70 4.63
N ARG A 182 -11.97 17.68 4.40
CA ARG A 182 -12.63 17.46 3.11
C ARG A 182 -14.13 17.65 3.24
N PHE A 183 -14.73 18.33 2.26
CA PHE A 183 -16.15 18.67 2.26
C PHE A 183 -16.78 18.39 0.89
N ALA A 184 -17.90 17.68 0.88
CA ALA A 184 -18.69 17.37 -0.30
C ALA A 184 -20.18 17.19 0.09
N ASN A 185 -20.74 18.17 0.80
CA ASN A 185 -22.16 18.23 1.20
C ASN A 185 -22.70 16.92 1.84
N GLY A 186 -21.90 16.26 2.69
CA GLY A 186 -22.31 15.04 3.38
C GLY A 186 -22.26 13.75 2.56
N TYR A 187 -21.95 13.81 1.25
CA TYR A 187 -21.78 12.63 0.40
C TYR A 187 -20.40 12.59 -0.27
N THR A 188 -19.59 11.53 -0.14
CA THR A 188 -19.65 10.38 0.78
C THR A 188 -18.77 10.64 2.00
N LYS A 189 -18.74 9.72 2.97
CA LYS A 189 -17.78 9.78 4.09
C LYS A 189 -16.32 9.94 3.63
N ARG A 190 -15.92 9.33 2.51
CA ARG A 190 -14.57 9.47 1.95
C ARG A 190 -14.25 10.91 1.55
N SER A 191 -15.22 11.64 1.01
CA SER A 191 -15.11 13.05 0.61
C SER A 191 -15.54 14.04 1.71
N ASN A 192 -15.99 13.54 2.87
CA ASN A 192 -16.46 14.33 4.01
C ASN A 192 -15.80 13.83 5.30
N SER A 193 -14.47 13.76 5.31
CA SER A 193 -13.69 13.34 6.47
C SER A 193 -12.38 14.11 6.60
N ILE A 194 -11.91 14.23 7.83
CA ILE A 194 -10.57 14.70 8.18
C ILE A 194 -9.58 13.56 7.93
N SER A 195 -8.53 13.81 7.17
CA SER A 195 -7.43 12.86 6.91
C SER A 195 -6.12 13.40 7.52
N PRO A 196 -5.68 12.89 8.69
CA PRO A 196 -4.44 13.25 9.37
C PRO A 196 -3.18 12.66 8.69
N LEU A 197 -2.88 13.08 7.46
CA LEU A 197 -1.90 12.40 6.61
C LEU A 197 -0.46 12.91 6.79
N TYR A 198 -0.22 14.23 6.82
CA TYR A 198 1.13 14.82 6.73
C TYR A 198 1.70 15.28 8.08
N GLY A 199 1.26 14.72 9.19
CA GLY A 199 1.71 15.12 10.53
C GLY A 199 1.00 16.36 11.08
N HIS A 200 1.63 17.01 12.06
CA HIS A 200 1.09 18.16 12.77
C HIS A 200 2.20 18.93 13.51
N THR A 201 1.99 20.24 13.71
CA THR A 201 2.83 21.12 14.55
C THR A 201 2.04 21.78 15.68
N LEU A 202 0.71 21.90 15.52
CA LEU A 202 -0.18 22.44 16.55
C LEU A 202 -0.57 21.36 17.57
N GLU A 203 -0.95 21.82 18.77
CA GLU A 203 -1.43 20.96 19.85
C GLU A 203 -2.72 20.21 19.45
N ILE A 204 -2.76 18.90 19.71
CA ILE A 204 -3.76 17.97 19.18
C ILE A 204 -5.20 18.32 19.61
N ASP A 205 -5.41 18.69 20.88
CA ASP A 205 -6.73 19.05 21.41
C ASP A 205 -7.28 20.30 20.72
N SER A 206 -6.42 21.30 20.51
CA SER A 206 -6.78 22.51 19.75
C SER A 206 -7.13 22.20 18.29
N LYS A 207 -6.40 21.27 17.65
CA LYS A 207 -6.69 20.83 16.29
C LYS A 207 -8.03 20.12 16.17
N ILE A 208 -8.35 19.21 17.10
CA ILE A 208 -9.63 18.50 17.13
C ILE A 208 -10.77 19.51 17.23
N ARG A 209 -10.74 20.44 18.21
CA ARG A 209 -11.76 21.49 18.36
C ARG A 209 -11.95 22.36 17.12
N THR A 210 -10.86 22.67 16.43
CA THR A 210 -10.90 23.45 15.19
C THR A 210 -11.59 22.68 14.06
N CYS A 211 -11.33 21.37 13.95
CA CYS A 211 -12.01 20.50 12.99
C CYS A 211 -13.50 20.39 13.30
N GLU A 212 -13.85 20.16 14.57
CA GLU A 212 -15.24 20.11 15.04
C GLU A 212 -16.00 21.39 14.68
N THR A 213 -15.42 22.55 15.00
CA THR A 213 -16.00 23.87 14.65
C THR A 213 -16.19 24.02 13.14
N SER A 214 -15.20 23.60 12.34
CA SER A 214 -15.24 23.74 10.87
C SER A 214 -16.34 22.91 10.22
N TYR A 215 -16.59 21.70 10.75
CA TYR A 215 -17.68 20.83 10.30
C TYR A 215 -19.05 21.32 10.80
N ALA A 216 -19.15 21.73 12.07
CA ALA A 216 -20.38 22.25 12.66
C ALA A 216 -20.89 23.51 11.94
N GLN A 217 -20.01 24.44 11.55
CA GLN A 217 -20.36 25.62 10.75
C GLN A 217 -20.97 25.30 9.39
N ARG A 218 -20.80 24.07 8.90
CA ARG A 218 -21.37 23.57 7.65
C ARG A 218 -22.53 22.58 7.87
N GLY A 219 -23.03 22.47 9.10
CA GLY A 219 -24.10 21.54 9.45
C GLY A 219 -23.70 20.06 9.33
N MET A 220 -22.39 19.76 9.40
CA MET A 220 -21.87 18.40 9.29
C MET A 220 -21.25 17.94 10.60
N ARG A 221 -21.23 16.62 10.81
CA ARG A 221 -20.49 16.00 11.91
C ARG A 221 -19.03 15.78 11.55
N PRO A 222 -18.09 16.00 12.47
CA PRO A 222 -16.69 15.69 12.25
C PRO A 222 -16.49 14.17 12.11
N VAL A 223 -15.72 13.76 11.11
CA VAL A 223 -15.37 12.36 10.85
C VAL A 223 -13.87 12.26 10.64
N PHE A 224 -13.16 11.50 11.45
CA PHE A 224 -11.71 11.33 11.31
C PHE A 224 -11.40 9.98 10.67
N LYS A 225 -10.61 9.97 9.59
CA LYS A 225 -10.06 8.75 8.99
C LYS A 225 -8.81 8.33 9.76
N ILE A 226 -8.77 7.08 10.22
CA ILE A 226 -7.68 6.52 11.01
C ILE A 226 -7.03 5.36 10.25
N THR A 227 -5.75 5.50 9.94
CA THR A 227 -4.86 4.49 9.33
C THR A 227 -3.79 4.01 10.33
N PRO A 228 -3.12 2.87 10.12
CA PRO A 228 -2.11 2.36 11.07
C PRO A 228 -0.86 3.23 11.22
N PHE A 229 -0.68 4.18 10.29
CA PHE A 229 0.46 5.10 10.21
C PHE A 229 0.05 6.57 10.37
N ILE A 230 -1.11 6.84 10.98
CA ILE A 230 -1.54 8.20 11.32
C ILE A 230 -0.52 8.91 12.21
N GLN A 231 -0.50 10.24 12.10
CA GLN A 231 0.31 11.10 12.95
C GLN A 231 -0.56 12.20 13.58
N PRO A 232 -0.57 12.33 14.92
CA PRO A 232 0.18 11.53 15.91
C PRO A 232 -0.43 10.13 16.13
N ALA A 233 0.40 9.14 16.47
CA ALA A 233 0.00 7.76 16.74
C ALA A 233 -1.09 7.63 17.83
N SER A 234 -1.16 8.58 18.77
CA SER A 234 -2.13 8.63 19.86
C SER A 234 -3.50 9.18 19.48
N LEU A 235 -3.71 9.64 18.24
CA LEU A 235 -4.95 10.30 17.84
C LEU A 235 -6.17 9.37 17.96
N ASP A 236 -6.04 8.08 17.64
CA ASP A 236 -7.18 7.15 17.73
C ASP A 236 -7.68 6.97 19.16
N ASP A 237 -6.77 6.71 20.10
CA ASP A 237 -7.08 6.61 21.53
C ASP A 237 -7.64 7.92 22.07
N LYS A 238 -7.09 9.06 21.60
CA LYS A 238 -7.57 10.37 22.00
C LYS A 238 -9.02 10.59 21.56
N LEU A 239 -9.35 10.33 20.30
CA LEU A 239 -10.72 10.45 19.80
C LEU A 239 -11.67 9.50 20.53
N ALA A 240 -11.24 8.26 20.82
CA ALA A 240 -12.01 7.33 21.62
C ALA A 240 -12.31 7.88 23.02
N SER A 241 -11.32 8.50 23.69
CA SER A 241 -11.50 9.12 25.01
C SER A 241 -12.45 10.32 25.00
N LEU A 242 -12.65 10.95 23.84
CA LEU A 242 -13.61 12.03 23.61
C LEU A 242 -15.00 11.52 23.18
N GLY A 243 -15.23 10.20 23.21
CA GLY A 243 -16.52 9.59 22.89
C GLY A 243 -16.74 9.33 21.39
N TYR A 244 -15.70 9.41 20.55
CA TYR A 244 -15.84 9.04 19.15
C TYR A 244 -15.90 7.51 18.97
N GLU A 245 -16.95 7.06 18.30
CA GLU A 245 -17.17 5.67 17.96
C GLU A 245 -16.39 5.27 16.72
N LEU A 246 -15.89 4.04 16.74
CA LEU A 246 -15.24 3.42 15.59
C LEU A 246 -16.32 2.85 14.67
N ILE A 247 -16.28 3.20 13.39
CA ILE A 247 -17.16 2.64 12.36
C ILE A 247 -16.42 2.33 11.06
N ASP A 248 -17.07 1.53 10.21
CA ASP A 248 -16.66 1.22 8.83
C ASP A 248 -15.19 0.76 8.69
N HIS A 249 -14.82 -0.29 9.42
CA HIS A 249 -13.56 -1.02 9.16
C HIS A 249 -13.45 -1.32 7.67
N THR A 250 -12.39 -0.81 7.03
CA THR A 250 -12.19 -0.84 5.58
C THR A 250 -10.82 -1.41 5.27
N LEU A 251 -10.77 -2.32 4.31
CA LEU A 251 -9.56 -2.92 3.79
C LEU A 251 -9.10 -2.13 2.57
N VAL A 252 -7.81 -1.83 2.51
CA VAL A 252 -7.14 -1.37 1.30
C VAL A 252 -6.47 -2.57 0.66
N LYS A 253 -6.81 -2.83 -0.60
CA LYS A 253 -6.27 -3.96 -1.36
C LYS A 253 -5.63 -3.48 -2.65
N THR A 254 -4.57 -4.16 -3.06
CA THR A 254 -3.86 -3.90 -4.31
C THR A 254 -3.71 -5.15 -5.16
N ILE A 255 -3.45 -4.97 -6.46
CA ILE A 255 -3.19 -6.05 -7.40
C ILE A 255 -2.13 -5.60 -8.42
N HIS A 256 -1.30 -6.53 -8.89
CA HIS A 256 -0.44 -6.31 -10.05
C HIS A 256 -1.18 -6.71 -11.33
N LEU A 257 -1.14 -5.87 -12.37
CA LEU A 257 -1.99 -6.02 -13.56
C LEU A 257 -1.47 -7.07 -14.56
N GLU A 258 -0.22 -7.51 -14.46
CA GLU A 258 0.39 -8.43 -15.43
C GLU A 258 -0.32 -9.78 -15.52
N GLU A 259 -0.77 -10.31 -14.38
CA GLU A 259 -1.42 -11.62 -14.28
C GLU A 259 -2.95 -11.55 -14.30
N VAL A 260 -3.51 -10.34 -14.50
CA VAL A 260 -4.96 -10.16 -14.58
C VAL A 260 -5.47 -10.71 -15.92
N ARG A 261 -6.35 -11.71 -15.85
CA ARG A 261 -7.00 -12.29 -17.04
C ARG A 261 -7.85 -11.28 -17.80
N GLU A 262 -8.09 -11.57 -19.07
CA GLU A 262 -9.00 -10.80 -19.91
C GLU A 262 -10.48 -11.03 -19.53
N PRO A 263 -11.36 -10.03 -19.73
CA PRO A 263 -12.81 -10.21 -19.61
C PRO A 263 -13.33 -11.13 -20.73
N SER A 264 -14.30 -11.99 -20.39
CA SER A 264 -14.99 -12.86 -21.34
C SER A 264 -16.33 -12.29 -21.82
N HIS A 265 -16.95 -11.42 -21.02
CA HIS A 265 -18.17 -10.71 -21.40
C HIS A 265 -17.81 -9.45 -22.18
N THR A 266 -18.42 -9.20 -23.32
CA THR A 266 -17.97 -8.14 -24.25
C THR A 266 -18.87 -6.92 -24.31
N GLU A 267 -20.11 -7.01 -23.85
CA GLU A 267 -21.09 -5.93 -23.94
C GLU A 267 -20.84 -4.88 -22.84
N ILE A 268 -19.96 -3.93 -23.13
CA ILE A 268 -19.58 -2.85 -22.20
C ILE A 268 -19.54 -1.49 -22.90
N TRP A 269 -20.01 -0.48 -22.18
CA TRP A 269 -19.77 0.92 -22.51
C TRP A 269 -18.66 1.45 -21.60
N LEU A 270 -17.65 2.09 -22.20
CA LEU A 270 -16.60 2.82 -21.52
C LEU A 270 -16.62 4.29 -21.98
N GLY A 271 -16.48 5.23 -21.05
CA GLY A 271 -16.41 6.66 -21.33
C GLY A 271 -15.49 7.40 -20.37
N ASN A 272 -15.02 8.58 -20.76
CA ASN A 272 -14.09 9.40 -19.95
C ASN A 272 -14.78 10.51 -19.13
N ALA A 273 -16.11 10.61 -19.24
CA ALA A 273 -16.93 11.59 -18.53
C ALA A 273 -18.17 10.89 -17.92
N PRO A 274 -18.74 11.42 -16.82
CA PRO A 274 -19.93 10.86 -16.19
C PRO A 274 -21.16 11.09 -17.08
N SER A 275 -21.40 10.20 -18.04
CA SER A 275 -22.56 10.27 -18.92
C SER A 275 -23.87 10.08 -18.16
N GLU A 276 -24.98 10.54 -18.73
CA GLU A 276 -26.32 10.26 -18.21
C GLU A 276 -26.57 8.75 -18.06
N SER A 277 -26.09 7.93 -19.00
CA SER A 277 -26.27 6.47 -18.92
C SER A 277 -25.58 5.87 -17.70
N TRP A 278 -24.36 6.33 -17.39
CA TRP A 278 -23.62 5.87 -16.24
C TRP A 278 -24.22 6.36 -14.92
N VAL A 279 -24.57 7.65 -14.81
CA VAL A 279 -25.19 8.21 -13.59
C VAL A 279 -26.54 7.54 -13.31
N ASN A 280 -27.35 7.28 -14.34
CA ASN A 280 -28.61 6.57 -14.20
C ASN A 280 -28.41 5.11 -13.75
N ALA A 281 -27.43 4.40 -14.31
CA ALA A 281 -27.11 3.03 -13.88
C ALA A 281 -26.64 3.00 -12.41
N LEU A 282 -25.74 3.92 -12.04
CA LEU A 282 -25.29 4.07 -10.66
C LEU A 282 -26.46 4.32 -9.71
N ALA A 283 -27.28 5.32 -10.01
CA ALA A 283 -28.45 5.66 -9.23
C ALA A 283 -29.44 4.50 -9.10
N MET A 284 -29.68 3.75 -10.18
CA MET A 284 -30.54 2.58 -10.19
C MET A 284 -30.02 1.49 -9.25
N PHE A 285 -28.71 1.25 -9.21
CA PHE A 285 -28.14 0.13 -8.47
C PHE A 285 -27.80 0.44 -7.00
N SER A 286 -27.43 1.69 -6.67
CA SER A 286 -27.09 2.10 -5.31
C SER A 286 -28.17 2.94 -4.61
N GLY A 287 -29.22 3.35 -5.31
CA GLY A 287 -30.31 4.14 -4.75
C GLY A 287 -29.92 5.59 -4.44
N LEU A 288 -29.02 6.20 -5.21
CA LEU A 288 -28.61 7.59 -5.00
C LEU A 288 -29.78 8.55 -5.14
N SER A 289 -29.89 9.49 -4.19
CA SER A 289 -30.76 10.65 -4.31
C SER A 289 -30.29 11.57 -5.45
N GLU A 290 -31.17 12.45 -5.92
CA GLU A 290 -30.84 13.40 -6.99
C GLU A 290 -29.71 14.37 -6.58
N GLU A 291 -29.70 14.77 -5.32
CA GLU A 291 -28.63 15.59 -4.75
C GLU A 291 -27.28 14.84 -4.78
N GLN A 292 -27.26 13.57 -4.40
CA GLN A 292 -26.04 12.75 -4.42
C GLN A 292 -25.51 12.55 -5.85
N ARG A 293 -26.40 12.35 -6.83
CA ARG A 293 -26.01 12.27 -8.25
C ARG A 293 -25.34 13.57 -8.72
N THR A 294 -25.92 14.71 -8.35
CA THR A 294 -25.36 16.04 -8.66
C THR A 294 -23.97 16.19 -8.06
N VAL A 295 -23.80 15.85 -6.78
CA VAL A 295 -22.50 15.91 -6.10
C VAL A 295 -21.47 14.96 -6.74
N THR A 296 -21.84 13.71 -7.05
CA THR A 296 -20.97 12.75 -7.75
C THR A 296 -20.49 13.30 -9.08
N ARG A 297 -21.41 13.85 -9.88
CA ARG A 297 -21.08 14.47 -11.17
C ARG A 297 -20.08 15.61 -10.99
N MET A 298 -20.34 16.55 -10.09
CA MET A 298 -19.47 17.69 -9.83
C MET A 298 -18.07 17.24 -9.39
N MET A 299 -17.96 16.29 -8.45
CA MET A 299 -16.67 15.77 -7.98
C MET A 299 -15.88 15.15 -9.14
N MET A 300 -16.53 14.38 -10.00
CA MET A 300 -15.87 13.69 -11.11
C MET A 300 -15.50 14.64 -12.26
N GLU A 301 -16.34 15.62 -12.59
CA GLU A 301 -16.08 16.61 -13.64
C GLU A 301 -14.94 17.57 -13.28
N GLN A 302 -14.77 17.88 -11.99
CA GLN A 302 -13.68 18.74 -11.50
C GLN A 302 -12.33 18.03 -11.38
N SER A 303 -12.32 16.69 -11.32
CA SER A 303 -11.07 15.93 -11.22
C SER A 303 -10.24 16.08 -12.50
N PRO A 304 -8.95 16.46 -12.43
CA PRO A 304 -8.08 16.55 -13.60
C PRO A 304 -7.51 15.19 -14.04
N LEU A 305 -7.71 14.14 -13.25
CA LEU A 305 -7.12 12.83 -13.50
C LEU A 305 -7.80 12.11 -14.68
N PRO A 306 -7.09 11.24 -15.42
CA PRO A 306 -7.72 10.35 -16.39
C PRO A 306 -8.69 9.41 -15.68
N LYS A 307 -9.88 9.25 -16.25
CA LYS A 307 -10.99 8.49 -15.68
C LYS A 307 -11.62 7.60 -16.72
N CYS A 308 -12.16 6.47 -16.28
CA CYS A 308 -13.00 5.61 -17.11
C CYS A 308 -14.25 5.21 -16.34
N PHE A 309 -15.40 5.63 -16.86
CA PHE A 309 -16.72 5.22 -16.42
C PHE A 309 -17.13 4.00 -17.22
N ALA A 310 -17.71 3.01 -16.56
CA ALA A 310 -18.08 1.75 -17.18
C ALA A 310 -19.52 1.35 -16.86
N VAL A 311 -20.23 0.88 -17.88
CA VAL A 311 -21.54 0.22 -17.74
C VAL A 311 -21.49 -1.10 -18.52
N LEU A 312 -21.56 -2.21 -17.79
CA LEU A 312 -21.68 -3.55 -18.36
C LEU A 312 -23.16 -3.83 -18.64
N HIS A 313 -23.45 -4.34 -19.83
CA HIS A 313 -24.80 -4.70 -20.25
C HIS A 313 -24.90 -6.22 -20.44
N ASP A 314 -26.07 -6.81 -20.28
CA ASP A 314 -26.38 -8.20 -20.62
C ASP A 314 -27.70 -8.20 -21.40
N ASN A 315 -27.66 -8.57 -22.68
CA ASN A 315 -28.81 -8.53 -23.58
C ASN A 315 -29.42 -7.11 -23.70
N GLY A 316 -28.56 -6.08 -23.82
CA GLY A 316 -28.98 -4.68 -23.95
C GLY A 316 -29.41 -4.01 -22.63
N LEU A 317 -29.42 -4.73 -21.50
CA LEU A 317 -29.81 -4.18 -20.20
C LEU A 317 -28.59 -3.91 -19.32
N PRO A 318 -28.48 -2.75 -18.64
CA PRO A 318 -27.38 -2.50 -17.74
C PRO A 318 -27.45 -3.44 -16.52
N VAL A 319 -26.35 -4.14 -16.23
CA VAL A 319 -26.27 -5.13 -15.13
C VAL A 319 -25.18 -4.82 -14.10
N ALA A 320 -24.19 -3.99 -14.45
CA ALA A 320 -23.19 -3.51 -13.51
C ALA A 320 -22.62 -2.17 -13.97
N CYS A 321 -22.20 -1.33 -13.04
CA CYS A 321 -21.49 -0.09 -13.34
C CYS A 321 -20.39 0.16 -12.32
N GLY A 322 -19.46 1.04 -12.70
CA GLY A 322 -18.42 1.54 -11.80
C GLY A 322 -17.50 2.50 -12.54
N LEU A 323 -16.42 2.90 -11.90
CA LEU A 323 -15.42 3.73 -12.54
C LEU A 323 -14.01 3.38 -12.07
N ALA A 324 -13.06 3.85 -12.87
CA ALA A 324 -11.64 3.83 -12.60
C ALA A 324 -11.06 5.24 -12.68
N VAL A 325 -10.05 5.51 -11.86
CA VAL A 325 -9.23 6.73 -11.94
C VAL A 325 -7.76 6.35 -12.00
N MET A 326 -7.00 7.00 -12.87
CA MET A 326 -5.58 6.75 -13.08
C MET A 326 -4.72 7.83 -12.43
N GLU A 327 -3.64 7.41 -11.78
CA GLU A 327 -2.60 8.31 -11.28
C GLU A 327 -1.27 7.54 -11.19
N ASP A 328 -0.19 8.08 -11.75
CA ASP A 328 1.18 7.56 -11.57
C ASP A 328 1.38 6.06 -11.84
N GLY A 329 0.72 5.51 -12.87
CA GLY A 329 0.79 4.09 -13.20
C GLY A 329 -0.07 3.19 -12.30
N TRP A 330 -1.00 3.78 -11.54
CA TRP A 330 -2.01 3.08 -10.75
C TRP A 330 -3.42 3.30 -11.30
N ILE A 331 -4.26 2.30 -11.11
CA ILE A 331 -5.71 2.39 -11.32
C ILE A 331 -6.48 2.18 -10.00
N GLY A 332 -7.19 3.21 -9.55
CA GLY A 332 -8.12 3.13 -8.42
C GLY A 332 -9.53 2.76 -8.89
N LEU A 333 -10.17 1.76 -8.29
CA LEU A 333 -11.54 1.36 -8.60
C LEU A 333 -12.56 1.90 -7.60
N TYR A 334 -13.63 2.49 -8.10
CA TYR A 334 -14.67 3.16 -7.30
C TYR A 334 -16.08 2.79 -7.79
N ASP A 335 -17.04 2.81 -6.86
CA ASP A 335 -18.46 2.55 -7.10
C ASP A 335 -18.75 1.31 -7.96
N ILE A 336 -18.00 0.23 -7.72
CA ILE A 336 -18.21 -1.07 -8.37
C ILE A 336 -19.49 -1.70 -7.84
N ILE A 337 -20.55 -1.65 -8.64
CA ILE A 337 -21.89 -2.09 -8.24
C ILE A 337 -22.48 -2.99 -9.31
N THR A 338 -23.10 -4.08 -8.87
CA THR A 338 -23.91 -4.98 -9.71
C THR A 338 -25.37 -4.84 -9.32
N ASP A 339 -26.24 -4.75 -10.33
CA ASP A 339 -27.69 -4.74 -10.19
C ASP A 339 -28.14 -5.85 -9.22
N PRO A 340 -28.97 -5.54 -8.19
CA PRO A 340 -29.41 -6.53 -7.21
C PRO A 340 -30.01 -7.81 -7.81
N GLY A 341 -30.79 -7.70 -8.89
CA GLY A 341 -31.42 -8.84 -9.58
C GLY A 341 -30.43 -9.71 -10.36
N ASN A 342 -29.25 -9.18 -10.69
CA ASN A 342 -28.23 -9.84 -11.50
C ASN A 342 -26.95 -10.21 -10.72
N ARG A 343 -26.97 -10.12 -9.39
CA ARG A 343 -25.84 -10.52 -8.53
C ARG A 343 -25.53 -12.02 -8.66
N LYS A 344 -24.29 -12.40 -8.32
CA LYS A 344 -23.77 -13.79 -8.35
C LYS A 344 -23.75 -14.44 -9.74
N ARG A 345 -23.88 -13.66 -10.82
CA ARG A 345 -23.75 -14.11 -12.23
C ARG A 345 -22.38 -13.80 -12.86
N GLY A 346 -21.44 -13.22 -12.10
CA GLY A 346 -20.10 -12.87 -12.59
C GLY A 346 -19.96 -11.46 -13.18
N PHE A 347 -21.03 -10.67 -13.28
CA PHE A 347 -20.96 -9.34 -13.91
C PHE A 347 -20.03 -8.35 -13.20
N GLY A 348 -20.01 -8.32 -11.86
CA GLY A 348 -19.06 -7.47 -11.13
C GLY A 348 -17.60 -7.81 -11.42
N GLU A 349 -17.29 -9.10 -11.60
CA GLU A 349 -15.97 -9.58 -12.01
C GLU A 349 -15.62 -9.08 -13.41
N GLN A 350 -16.52 -9.26 -14.37
CA GLN A 350 -16.32 -8.83 -15.75
C GLN A 350 -16.13 -7.31 -15.87
N LEU A 351 -16.91 -6.53 -15.12
CA LEU A 351 -16.75 -5.08 -15.05
C LEU A 351 -15.35 -4.69 -14.55
N ILE A 352 -14.87 -5.30 -13.47
CA ILE A 352 -13.53 -5.03 -12.92
C ILE A 352 -12.44 -5.38 -13.95
N LEU A 353 -12.54 -6.54 -14.60
CA LEU A 353 -11.55 -6.96 -15.60
C LEU A 353 -11.46 -5.96 -16.77
N HIS A 354 -12.59 -5.43 -17.23
CA HIS A 354 -12.59 -4.37 -18.25
C HIS A 354 -11.93 -3.08 -17.77
N LEU A 355 -12.21 -2.62 -16.55
CA LEU A 355 -11.58 -1.43 -16.00
C LEU A 355 -10.07 -1.62 -15.82
N LEU A 356 -9.63 -2.76 -15.31
CA LEU A 356 -8.21 -3.10 -15.18
C LEU A 356 -7.51 -3.18 -16.54
N GLN A 357 -8.19 -3.74 -17.55
CA GLN A 357 -7.66 -3.81 -18.91
C GLN A 357 -7.57 -2.43 -19.58
N TRP A 358 -8.54 -1.54 -19.32
CA TRP A 358 -8.44 -0.14 -19.70
C TRP A 358 -7.24 0.52 -19.03
N GLY A 359 -7.08 0.37 -17.70
CA GLY A 359 -5.94 0.92 -16.98
C GLY A 359 -4.59 0.44 -17.51
N ARG A 360 -4.48 -0.87 -17.82
CA ARG A 360 -3.27 -1.46 -18.41
C ARG A 360 -2.90 -0.81 -19.75
N ARG A 361 -3.89 -0.54 -20.62
CA ARG A 361 -3.69 0.15 -21.91
C ARG A 361 -3.23 1.58 -21.72
N GLU A 362 -3.70 2.24 -20.66
CA GLU A 362 -3.28 3.59 -20.25
C GLU A 362 -1.98 3.60 -19.43
N GLY A 363 -1.30 2.45 -19.29
CA GLY A 363 0.02 2.35 -18.64
C GLY A 363 -0.01 2.04 -17.14
N ALA A 364 -1.14 1.66 -16.56
CA ALA A 364 -1.16 1.16 -15.19
C ALA A 364 -0.47 -0.21 -15.09
N THR A 365 0.32 -0.36 -14.04
CA THR A 365 0.93 -1.63 -13.63
C THR A 365 0.28 -2.19 -12.36
N HIS A 366 -0.35 -1.32 -11.57
CA HIS A 366 -0.96 -1.68 -10.29
C HIS A 366 -2.38 -1.15 -10.18
N GLY A 367 -3.23 -1.89 -9.48
CA GLY A 367 -4.59 -1.47 -9.14
C GLY A 367 -4.76 -1.38 -7.63
N TYR A 368 -5.63 -0.49 -7.15
CA TYR A 368 -6.04 -0.43 -5.75
C TYR A 368 -7.55 -0.24 -5.60
N LEU A 369 -8.07 -0.67 -4.45
CA LEU A 369 -9.44 -0.43 -4.05
C LEU A 369 -9.59 -0.39 -2.53
N LEU A 370 -10.67 0.25 -2.08
CA LEU A 370 -11.05 0.37 -0.68
C LEU A 370 -12.41 -0.30 -0.48
N VAL A 371 -12.47 -1.32 0.38
CA VAL A 371 -13.68 -2.13 0.59
C VAL A 371 -13.97 -2.35 2.08
N VAL A 372 -15.20 -2.11 2.50
CA VAL A 372 -15.62 -2.36 3.89
C VAL A 372 -15.43 -3.84 4.23
N LYS A 373 -14.79 -4.14 5.36
CA LYS A 373 -14.42 -5.49 5.80
C LYS A 373 -15.63 -6.43 5.88
N ASN A 374 -16.77 -5.91 6.32
CA ASN A 374 -18.01 -6.66 6.45
C ASN A 374 -18.77 -6.88 5.11
N ASN A 375 -18.29 -6.31 3.99
CA ASN A 375 -18.83 -6.60 2.67
C ASN A 375 -18.25 -7.94 2.14
N ALA A 376 -18.68 -9.05 2.74
CA ALA A 376 -18.17 -10.38 2.41
C ALA A 376 -18.32 -10.75 0.91
N PRO A 377 -19.42 -10.42 0.20
CA PRO A 377 -19.52 -10.66 -1.23
C PRO A 377 -18.45 -9.94 -2.07
N ALA A 378 -18.22 -8.64 -1.81
CA ALA A 378 -17.22 -7.88 -2.54
C ALA A 378 -15.80 -8.35 -2.21
N ASN A 379 -15.51 -8.63 -0.93
CA ASN A 379 -14.20 -9.15 -0.53
C ASN A 379 -13.85 -10.46 -1.23
N ARG A 380 -14.78 -11.44 -1.26
CA ARG A 380 -14.57 -12.70 -2.00
C ARG A 380 -14.34 -12.47 -3.49
N LEU A 381 -15.03 -11.49 -4.09
CA LEU A 381 -14.83 -11.14 -5.49
C LEU A 381 -13.42 -10.59 -5.72
N TYR A 382 -12.96 -9.64 -4.90
CA TYR A 382 -11.63 -9.06 -5.03
C TYR A 382 -10.53 -10.10 -4.78
N ASP A 383 -10.69 -10.98 -3.78
CA ASP A 383 -9.75 -12.07 -3.50
C ASP A 383 -9.68 -13.05 -4.68
N LYS A 384 -10.83 -13.38 -5.30
CA LYS A 384 -10.89 -14.22 -6.51
C LYS A 384 -10.16 -13.61 -7.71
N ILE A 385 -10.15 -12.28 -7.83
CA ILE A 385 -9.44 -11.57 -8.89
C ILE A 385 -7.93 -11.51 -8.62
N GLY A 386 -7.49 -11.67 -7.38
CA GLY A 386 -6.08 -11.63 -6.98
C GLY A 386 -5.68 -10.37 -6.21
N TYR A 387 -6.65 -9.60 -5.72
CA TYR A 387 -6.34 -8.47 -4.83
C TYR A 387 -5.81 -8.95 -3.49
N LEU A 388 -4.72 -8.35 -3.04
CA LEU A 388 -4.06 -8.63 -1.76
C LEU A 388 -4.28 -7.45 -0.81
N GLN A 389 -4.62 -7.77 0.45
CA GLN A 389 -4.76 -6.77 1.50
C GLN A 389 -3.40 -6.15 1.84
N GLN A 390 -3.35 -4.82 1.92
CA GLN A 390 -2.18 -4.04 2.31
C GLN A 390 -2.29 -3.54 3.75
N TYR A 391 -3.37 -2.84 4.06
CA TYR A 391 -3.65 -2.33 5.41
C TYR A 391 -5.16 -2.13 5.62
N GLU A 392 -5.54 -1.92 6.87
CA GLU A 392 -6.91 -1.58 7.26
C GLU A 392 -6.97 -0.13 7.74
N TYR A 393 -8.10 0.52 7.55
CA TYR A 393 -8.40 1.82 8.15
C TYR A 393 -9.85 1.84 8.66
N TRP A 394 -10.18 2.77 9.54
CA TRP A 394 -11.54 2.99 10.04
C TRP A 394 -11.85 4.48 10.15
N TYR A 395 -13.09 4.80 10.50
CA TYR A 395 -13.46 6.15 10.85
C TYR A 395 -13.80 6.26 12.33
N ARG A 396 -13.48 7.41 12.92
CA ARG A 396 -13.98 7.87 14.21
C ARG A 396 -15.06 8.91 13.97
N VAL A 397 -16.27 8.67 14.49
CA VAL A 397 -17.40 9.61 14.39
C VAL A 397 -17.93 9.94 15.78
N GLN A 398 -18.41 11.16 15.95
CA GLN A 398 -19.12 11.52 17.18
C GLN A 398 -20.43 10.73 17.25
N ALA A 399 -20.69 10.10 18.41
CA ALA A 399 -21.94 9.40 18.69
C ALA A 399 -23.14 10.32 18.46
N ASP A 400 -24.28 9.74 18.08
CA ASP A 400 -25.54 10.49 18.03
C ASP A 400 -25.89 10.95 19.45
N GLU A 401 -26.14 12.25 19.63
CA GLU A 401 -26.83 12.72 20.84
C GLU A 401 -28.29 12.24 20.73
N ASN A 402 -28.67 11.27 21.56
CA ASN A 402 -30.04 10.77 21.67
C ASN A 402 -31.04 11.87 22.05
#